data_AF-A0A0L0G2L0-F1
#
_entry.id   AF-A0A0L0G2L0-F1
#
_cell.length_a   1.000
_cell.length_b   1.000
_cell.length_c   1.000
_cell.angle_alpha   90.00
_cell.angle_beta   90.00
_cell.angle_gamma   90.00
#
_symmetry.space_group_name_H-M   'P 1'
#
loop_
_entity.id
_entity.type
_entity.pdbx_description
1 polymer ?
#
loop_
_entity_poly.entity_id
_entity_poly.type
_entity_poly.pdbx_seq_one_letter_code
_entity_poly.pdbx_strand_id
1 'polypeptide(L)'
;MFLPRTHCDGLLSDTELNDFQRRCFNAPLQTQELEGVKDVVKQNTEDGLRNGYLTQDGFLYLHKLFVQRGRLETTWAVLRKFGYGDDLQLSQDFLSPKIEIRADETVELGSSSIHFLTQLFRSFDKDRDSALSSEELTALFSAVPPSLIKDMEFTAGVASNNQGWVTLEGFLAAWVLFTLEHPVNALGSFACLGYPDDDITSAVKVTRSKKIDFKKQRTTRTVFMAYVVGAKGSGKSTLLNMLLGKPQSPSAPLNSTSGNGETVAVNGVSVNGAEKYLVLREFAANGSDVDMIRNQQALENKCDVVVFLYDASDPNSFEYVVNLQ
;
A
#
# COMPACT_ATOMS: atom_id res chain seq x y z
N MET A 1 18.72 -1.97 -1.36
CA MET A 1 19.15 -3.31 -1.81
C MET A 1 18.01 -4.26 -1.51
N PHE A 2 17.41 -4.87 -2.55
CA PHE A 2 16.36 -5.87 -2.41
C PHE A 2 16.95 -7.13 -1.79
N LEU A 3 16.86 -7.23 -0.48
CA LEU A 3 17.09 -8.49 0.21
C LEU A 3 15.72 -9.17 0.31
N PRO A 4 15.61 -10.46 -0.01
CA PRO A 4 14.42 -11.25 0.27
C PRO A 4 14.29 -11.37 1.79
N ARG A 5 13.73 -10.34 2.43
CA ARG A 5 13.60 -10.23 3.88
C ARG A 5 12.20 -10.67 4.26
N THR A 6 12.01 -11.95 4.55
CA THR A 6 10.76 -12.39 5.19
C THR A 6 10.79 -12.08 6.69
N HIS A 7 11.97 -11.97 7.31
CA HIS A 7 12.10 -11.70 8.75
C HIS A 7 12.70 -10.33 9.14
N CYS A 8 13.14 -9.51 8.18
CA CYS A 8 13.65 -8.14 8.40
C CYS A 8 14.60 -7.98 9.62
N ASP A 9 15.33 -9.01 10.01
CA ASP A 9 16.32 -9.04 11.08
C ASP A 9 17.74 -8.74 10.55
N GLY A 10 17.85 -8.48 9.26
CA GLY A 10 19.12 -8.24 8.56
C GLY A 10 19.88 -9.52 8.22
N LEU A 11 19.26 -10.68 8.43
CA LEU A 11 19.82 -12.00 8.17
C LEU A 11 19.01 -12.72 7.08
N LEU A 12 19.67 -13.62 6.35
CA LEU A 12 19.04 -14.49 5.37
C LEU A 12 19.16 -15.94 5.85
N SER A 13 18.01 -16.54 6.09
CA SER A 13 17.85 -17.96 6.42
C SER A 13 18.02 -18.87 5.21
N ASP A 14 18.18 -20.17 5.46
CA ASP A 14 18.34 -21.18 4.40
C ASP A 14 17.09 -21.26 3.52
N THR A 15 15.92 -21.10 4.14
CA THR A 15 14.65 -21.01 3.43
C THR A 15 14.61 -19.80 2.52
N GLU A 16 14.95 -18.61 3.02
CA GLU A 16 14.96 -17.37 2.22
C GLU A 16 16.01 -17.43 1.09
N LEU A 17 17.18 -18.01 1.34
CA LEU A 17 18.21 -18.21 0.31
C LEU A 17 17.76 -19.16 -0.79
N ASN A 18 17.06 -20.24 -0.42
CA ASN A 18 16.52 -21.18 -1.40
C ASN A 18 15.35 -20.56 -2.20
N ASP A 19 14.48 -19.78 -1.55
CA ASP A 19 13.40 -19.05 -2.22
C ASP A 19 13.95 -18.00 -3.17
N PHE A 20 14.99 -17.28 -2.76
CA PHE A 20 15.74 -16.36 -3.61
C PHE A 20 16.36 -17.06 -4.83
N GLN A 21 17.01 -18.22 -4.61
CA GLN A 21 17.59 -19.01 -5.69
C GLN A 21 16.52 -19.45 -6.69
N ARG A 22 15.39 -19.96 -6.20
CA ARG A 22 14.26 -20.35 -7.05
C ARG A 22 13.73 -19.17 -7.85
N ARG A 23 13.56 -18.01 -7.22
CA ARG A 23 13.07 -16.79 -7.88
C ARG A 23 14.02 -16.31 -8.98
N CYS A 24 15.33 -16.31 -8.73
CA CYS A 24 16.31 -15.75 -9.66
C CYS A 24 16.72 -16.73 -10.78
N PHE A 25 16.75 -18.03 -10.48
CA PHE A 25 17.37 -19.04 -11.36
C PHE A 25 16.44 -20.20 -11.72
N ASN A 26 15.19 -20.21 -11.24
CA ASN A 26 14.20 -21.27 -11.46
C ASN A 26 14.70 -22.67 -11.04
N ALA A 27 15.61 -22.72 -10.06
CA ALA A 27 16.20 -23.95 -9.54
C ALA A 27 16.34 -23.88 -8.02
N PRO A 28 16.15 -24.99 -7.28
CA PRO A 28 16.44 -25.02 -5.85
C PRO A 28 17.94 -25.01 -5.60
N LEU A 29 18.35 -24.49 -4.44
CA LEU A 29 19.72 -24.58 -3.96
C LEU A 29 19.90 -25.90 -3.20
N GLN A 30 20.86 -26.74 -3.59
CA GLN A 30 21.10 -27.98 -2.88
C GLN A 30 21.75 -27.69 -1.52
N THR A 31 21.43 -28.47 -0.48
CA THR A 31 21.96 -28.25 0.87
C THR A 31 23.49 -28.22 0.92
N GLN A 32 24.15 -29.12 0.17
CA GLN A 32 25.60 -29.18 0.07
C GLN A 32 26.19 -27.93 -0.62
N GLU A 33 25.52 -27.39 -1.64
CA GLU A 33 25.94 -26.16 -2.31
C GLU A 33 25.81 -24.96 -1.36
N LEU A 34 24.71 -24.89 -0.60
CA LEU A 34 24.48 -23.84 0.39
C LEU A 34 25.53 -23.87 1.50
N GLU A 35 25.85 -25.05 2.04
CA GLU A 35 26.92 -25.22 3.04
C GLU A 35 28.27 -24.76 2.48
N GLY A 36 28.61 -25.16 1.25
CA GLY A 36 29.84 -24.71 0.59
C GLY A 36 29.89 -23.20 0.39
N VAL A 37 28.76 -22.56 0.03
CA VAL A 37 28.66 -21.10 -0.08
C VAL A 37 28.91 -20.43 1.27
N LYS A 38 28.29 -20.95 2.34
CA LYS A 38 28.49 -20.42 3.71
C LYS A 38 29.93 -20.58 4.18
N ASP A 39 30.57 -21.73 3.92
CA ASP A 39 31.96 -21.97 4.30
C ASP A 39 32.91 -20.97 3.62
N VAL A 40 32.67 -20.68 2.35
CA VAL A 40 33.45 -19.68 1.60
C VAL A 40 33.26 -18.29 2.22
N VAL A 41 32.04 -17.89 2.56
CA VAL A 41 31.78 -16.61 3.23
C VAL A 41 32.48 -16.54 4.59
N LYS A 42 32.34 -17.58 5.41
CA LYS A 42 32.93 -17.68 6.75
C LYS A 42 34.46 -17.56 6.72
N GLN A 43 35.12 -18.11 5.70
CA GLN A 43 36.57 -18.05 5.57
C GLN A 43 37.08 -16.68 5.12
N ASN A 44 36.24 -15.84 4.51
CA ASN A 44 36.67 -14.64 3.82
C ASN A 44 36.01 -13.35 4.32
N THR A 45 35.05 -13.43 5.24
CA THR A 45 34.35 -12.27 5.79
C THR A 45 34.02 -12.54 7.26
N GLU A 46 34.65 -11.77 8.15
CA GLU A 46 34.55 -11.94 9.61
C GLU A 46 33.11 -11.86 10.12
N ASP A 47 32.32 -10.93 9.58
CA ASP A 47 30.89 -10.74 9.87
C ASP A 47 29.96 -11.27 8.76
N GLY A 48 30.45 -12.17 7.91
CA GLY A 48 29.69 -12.67 6.76
C GLY A 48 28.55 -13.61 7.14
N LEU A 49 28.64 -14.25 8.30
CA LEU A 49 27.60 -15.10 8.87
C LEU A 49 27.33 -14.72 10.33
N ARG A 50 26.06 -14.70 10.73
CA ARG A 50 25.65 -14.54 12.13
C ARG A 50 24.73 -15.68 12.52
N ASN A 51 25.10 -16.46 13.54
CA ASN A 51 24.35 -17.63 14.01
C ASN A 51 24.00 -18.65 12.89
N GLY A 52 24.86 -18.76 11.87
CA GLY A 52 24.63 -19.63 10.71
C GLY A 52 23.77 -19.01 9.60
N TYR A 53 23.26 -17.80 9.78
CA TYR A 53 22.51 -17.04 8.77
C TYR A 53 23.44 -16.11 7.98
N LEU A 54 23.14 -15.90 6.70
CA LEU A 54 23.93 -15.01 5.85
C LEU A 54 23.61 -13.54 6.17
N THR A 55 24.63 -12.73 6.41
CA THR A 55 24.46 -11.30 6.66
C THR A 55 24.46 -10.52 5.34
N GLN A 56 24.09 -9.24 5.39
CA GLN A 56 24.22 -8.35 4.24
C GLN A 56 25.66 -8.28 3.70
N ASP A 57 26.66 -8.25 4.58
CA ASP A 57 28.07 -8.22 4.17
C ASP A 57 28.51 -9.54 3.52
N GLY A 58 28.03 -10.66 4.05
CA GLY A 58 28.21 -11.97 3.41
C GLY A 58 27.57 -12.04 2.02
N PHE A 59 26.36 -11.52 1.87
CA PHE A 59 25.66 -11.45 0.58
C PHE A 59 26.41 -10.57 -0.44
N LEU A 60 26.89 -9.40 -0.02
CA LEU A 60 27.72 -8.52 -0.85
C LEU A 60 29.04 -9.19 -1.26
N TYR A 61 29.68 -9.89 -0.33
CA TYR A 61 30.90 -10.64 -0.60
C TYR A 61 30.68 -11.72 -1.66
N LEU A 62 29.57 -12.46 -1.62
CA LEU A 62 29.26 -13.47 -2.63
C LEU A 62 29.15 -12.88 -4.04
N HIS A 63 28.43 -11.76 -4.19
CA HIS A 63 28.33 -11.08 -5.48
C HIS A 63 29.67 -10.53 -5.96
N LYS A 64 30.51 -10.01 -5.05
CA LYS A 64 31.89 -9.60 -5.36
C LYS A 64 32.72 -10.79 -5.86
N LEU A 65 32.61 -11.94 -5.20
CA LEU A 65 33.33 -13.17 -5.56
C LEU A 65 32.91 -13.68 -6.95
N PHE A 66 31.62 -13.65 -7.28
CA PHE A 66 31.14 -14.04 -8.61
C PHE A 66 31.73 -13.18 -9.71
N VAL A 67 31.76 -11.85 -9.51
CA VAL A 67 32.37 -10.92 -10.47
C VAL A 67 33.86 -11.17 -10.63
N GLN A 68 34.60 -11.34 -9.53
CA GLN A 68 36.04 -11.62 -9.56
C GLN A 68 36.41 -12.94 -10.24
N ARG A 69 35.53 -13.93 -10.18
CA ARG A 69 35.69 -15.23 -10.87
C ARG A 69 35.20 -15.24 -12.31
N GLY A 70 34.87 -14.07 -12.88
CA GLY A 70 34.37 -13.95 -14.25
C GLY A 70 32.94 -14.46 -14.45
N ARG A 71 32.18 -14.68 -13.38
CA ARG A 71 30.77 -15.13 -13.40
C ARG A 71 29.80 -13.97 -13.21
N LEU A 72 30.02 -12.88 -13.94
CA LEU A 72 29.21 -11.66 -13.84
C LEU A 72 27.73 -11.89 -14.20
N GLU A 73 27.42 -12.84 -15.09
CA GLU A 73 26.03 -13.17 -15.46
C GLU A 73 25.18 -13.61 -14.27
N THR A 74 25.75 -14.26 -13.24
CA THR A 74 25.02 -14.63 -12.03
C THR A 74 24.52 -13.39 -11.29
N THR A 75 25.36 -12.37 -11.15
CA THR A 75 24.99 -11.10 -10.51
C THR A 75 23.99 -10.33 -11.36
N TRP A 76 24.19 -10.28 -12.69
CA TRP A 76 23.26 -9.61 -13.60
C TRP A 76 21.90 -10.28 -13.68
N ALA A 77 21.82 -11.60 -13.62
CA ALA A 77 20.54 -12.33 -13.58
C ALA A 77 19.71 -11.90 -12.36
N VAL A 78 20.33 -11.79 -11.18
CA VAL A 78 19.67 -11.26 -9.97
C VAL A 78 19.22 -9.82 -10.19
N LEU A 79 20.11 -8.92 -10.63
CA LEU A 79 19.77 -7.51 -10.84
C LEU A 79 18.57 -7.35 -11.79
N ARG A 80 18.58 -8.04 -12.93
CA ARG A 80 17.49 -8.01 -13.91
C ARG A 80 16.19 -8.61 -13.36
N LYS A 81 16.25 -9.67 -12.55
CA LYS A 81 15.06 -10.25 -11.90
C LYS A 81 14.39 -9.24 -10.95
N PHE A 82 15.16 -8.35 -10.33
CA PHE A 82 14.67 -7.26 -9.48
C PHE A 82 14.49 -5.93 -10.23
N GLY A 83 14.39 -5.97 -11.56
CA GLY A 83 13.97 -4.82 -12.37
C GLY A 83 15.08 -3.85 -12.76
N TYR A 84 16.34 -4.12 -12.42
CA TYR A 84 17.47 -3.25 -12.77
C TYR A 84 17.88 -3.43 -14.23
N GLY A 85 18.09 -2.31 -14.92
CA GLY A 85 18.70 -2.23 -16.24
C GLY A 85 20.23 -2.30 -16.19
N ASP A 86 20.86 -2.30 -17.37
CA ASP A 86 22.33 -2.33 -17.51
C ASP A 86 23.00 -1.04 -16.96
N ASP A 87 22.24 0.03 -16.72
CA ASP A 87 22.64 1.28 -16.07
C ASP A 87 22.49 1.27 -14.54
N LEU A 88 22.10 0.12 -13.97
CA LEU A 88 21.81 -0.07 -12.55
C LEU A 88 20.67 0.83 -12.02
N GLN A 89 19.79 1.30 -12.91
CA GLN A 89 18.54 1.96 -12.55
C GLN A 89 17.37 0.98 -12.65
N LEU A 90 16.33 1.20 -11.85
CA LEU A 90 15.09 0.45 -12.00
C LEU A 90 14.43 0.85 -13.32
N SER A 91 14.09 -0.15 -14.12
CA SER A 91 13.44 0.06 -15.41
C SER A 91 12.04 0.68 -15.26
N GLN A 92 11.64 1.50 -16.23
CA GLN A 92 10.32 2.13 -16.22
C GLN A 92 9.19 1.09 -16.24
N ASP A 93 9.36 -0.03 -16.94
CA ASP A 93 8.36 -1.10 -16.97
C ASP A 93 8.18 -1.78 -15.60
N PHE A 94 9.24 -1.85 -14.77
CA PHE A 94 9.17 -2.34 -13.40
C PHE A 94 8.47 -1.35 -12.47
N LEU A 95 8.76 -0.06 -12.61
CA LEU A 95 8.18 1.01 -11.77
C LEU A 95 6.75 1.41 -12.17
N SER A 96 6.38 1.19 -13.44
CA SER A 96 5.09 1.55 -14.00
C SER A 96 4.50 0.39 -14.80
N PRO A 97 4.11 -0.72 -14.15
CA PRO A 97 3.55 -1.87 -14.83
C PRO A 97 2.28 -1.50 -15.61
N LYS A 98 2.10 -2.14 -16.77
CA LYS A 98 0.94 -1.89 -17.63
C LYS A 98 -0.30 -2.57 -17.04
N ILE A 99 -1.34 -1.77 -16.79
CA ILE A 99 -2.66 -2.25 -16.38
C ILE A 99 -3.73 -1.48 -17.16
N GLU A 100 -4.68 -2.21 -17.74
CA GLU A 100 -5.80 -1.62 -18.47
C GLU A 100 -7.01 -1.50 -17.55
N ILE A 101 -7.51 -0.28 -17.37
CA ILE A 101 -8.65 0.02 -16.50
C ILE A 101 -9.61 0.91 -17.28
N ARG A 102 -10.87 0.49 -17.43
CA ARG A 102 -11.90 1.33 -18.05
C ARG A 102 -12.43 2.34 -17.04
N ALA A 103 -13.03 3.42 -17.54
CA ALA A 103 -13.51 4.54 -16.70
C ALA A 103 -14.57 4.13 -15.67
N ASP A 104 -15.32 3.06 -15.90
CA ASP A 104 -16.36 2.54 -15.02
C ASP A 104 -15.93 1.28 -14.24
N GLU A 105 -14.64 0.95 -14.25
CA GLU A 105 -14.02 -0.11 -13.46
C GLU A 105 -13.21 0.51 -12.29
N THR A 106 -12.95 -0.28 -11.26
CA THR A 106 -12.10 0.12 -10.12
C THR A 106 -11.00 -0.91 -9.91
N VAL A 107 -9.96 -0.55 -9.17
CA VAL A 107 -8.89 -1.48 -8.80
C VAL A 107 -8.92 -1.70 -7.30
N GLU A 108 -8.89 -2.96 -6.90
CA GLU A 108 -8.89 -3.40 -5.50
C GLU A 108 -7.64 -4.24 -5.23
N LEU A 109 -7.23 -4.37 -3.97
CA LEU A 109 -6.18 -5.31 -3.59
C LEU A 109 -6.63 -6.76 -3.85
N GLY A 110 -5.72 -7.59 -4.36
CA GLY A 110 -5.90 -9.04 -4.40
C GLY A 110 -5.80 -9.66 -3.00
N SER A 111 -6.39 -10.85 -2.80
CA SER A 111 -6.29 -11.55 -1.51
C SER A 111 -4.85 -11.90 -1.14
N SER A 112 -4.03 -12.25 -2.12
CA SER A 112 -2.60 -12.54 -1.93
C SER A 112 -1.79 -11.29 -1.52
N SER A 113 -2.15 -10.11 -2.03
CA SER A 113 -1.45 -8.87 -1.66
C SER A 113 -1.83 -8.39 -0.26
N ILE A 114 -3.08 -8.58 0.19
CA ILE A 114 -3.47 -8.33 1.58
C ILE A 114 -2.64 -9.21 2.54
N HIS A 115 -2.48 -10.50 2.20
CA HIS A 115 -1.64 -11.40 2.99
C HIS A 115 -0.18 -10.93 3.02
N PHE A 116 0.39 -10.61 1.86
CA PHE A 116 1.75 -10.08 1.73
C PHE A 116 1.95 -8.81 2.59
N LEU A 117 1.06 -7.83 2.47
CA LEU A 117 1.10 -6.59 3.26
C LEU A 117 1.01 -6.85 4.76
N THR A 118 0.19 -7.82 5.17
CA THR A 118 0.07 -8.22 6.57
C THR A 118 1.38 -8.80 7.11
N GLN A 119 2.07 -9.63 6.34
CA GLN A 119 3.39 -10.16 6.74
C GLN A 119 4.44 -9.05 6.76
N LEU A 120 4.42 -8.17 5.74
CA LEU A 120 5.32 -7.04 5.66
C LEU A 120 5.19 -6.13 6.88
N PHE A 121 3.96 -5.73 7.24
CA PHE A 121 3.67 -4.96 8.46
C PHE A 121 4.31 -5.62 9.69
N ARG A 122 4.03 -6.91 9.93
CA ARG A 122 4.53 -7.65 11.09
C ARG A 122 6.05 -7.79 11.13
N SER A 123 6.71 -7.78 9.98
CA SER A 123 8.18 -7.84 9.92
C SER A 123 8.85 -6.53 10.32
N PHE A 124 8.13 -5.41 10.21
CA PHE A 124 8.60 -4.06 10.51
C PHE A 124 8.10 -3.53 11.85
N ASP A 125 7.02 -4.08 12.41
CA ASP A 125 6.59 -3.89 13.81
C ASP A 125 7.58 -4.59 14.75
N LYS A 126 8.63 -3.86 15.16
CA LYS A 126 9.76 -4.42 15.91
C LYS A 126 9.48 -4.52 17.40
N ASP A 127 8.76 -3.56 17.95
CA ASP A 127 8.38 -3.54 19.35
C ASP A 127 7.09 -4.32 19.66
N ARG A 128 6.40 -4.80 18.62
CA ARG A 128 5.19 -5.64 18.68
C ARG A 128 4.02 -4.92 19.33
N ASP A 129 3.94 -3.61 19.14
CA ASP A 129 2.86 -2.79 19.66
C ASP A 129 1.61 -2.81 18.75
N SER A 130 1.66 -3.57 17.65
CA SER A 130 0.60 -3.67 16.62
C SER A 130 0.33 -2.36 15.87
N ALA A 131 1.31 -1.46 15.87
CA ALA A 131 1.36 -0.25 15.07
C ALA A 131 2.73 -0.13 14.37
N LEU A 132 2.84 0.83 13.46
CA LEU A 132 4.13 1.23 12.89
C LEU A 132 4.38 2.69 13.21
N SER A 133 5.49 2.92 13.92
CA SER A 133 6.06 4.24 14.14
C SER A 133 6.55 4.89 12.83
N SER A 134 6.90 6.17 12.89
CA SER A 134 7.45 6.89 11.74
C SER A 134 8.78 6.28 11.28
N GLU A 135 9.60 5.82 12.22
CA GLU A 135 10.88 5.17 11.98
C GLU A 135 10.68 3.82 11.27
N GLU A 136 9.72 3.01 11.71
CA GLU A 136 9.43 1.71 11.11
C GLU A 136 8.82 1.84 9.72
N LEU A 137 7.92 2.80 9.50
CA LEU A 137 7.41 3.12 8.15
C LEU A 137 8.54 3.57 7.23
N THR A 138 9.43 4.44 7.71
CA THR A 138 10.60 4.89 6.94
C THR A 138 11.50 3.72 6.55
N ALA A 139 11.72 2.78 7.49
CA ALA A 139 12.48 1.57 7.22
C ALA A 139 11.79 0.65 6.19
N LEU A 140 10.47 0.49 6.29
CA LEU A 140 9.64 -0.32 5.38
C LEU A 140 9.75 0.19 3.94
N PHE A 141 9.62 1.51 3.76
CA PHE A 141 9.66 2.14 2.45
C PHE A 141 11.07 2.51 1.95
N SER A 142 12.12 2.17 2.70
CA SER A 142 13.51 2.56 2.36
C SER A 142 14.01 2.08 0.99
N ALA A 143 13.41 1.01 0.44
CA ALA A 143 13.71 0.47 -0.89
C ALA A 143 12.77 0.97 -1.99
N VAL A 144 11.74 1.76 -1.65
CA VAL A 144 10.73 2.26 -2.58
C VAL A 144 11.08 3.70 -2.97
N PRO A 145 11.16 4.04 -4.27
CA PRO A 145 11.35 5.41 -4.69
C PRO A 145 10.27 6.34 -4.11
N PRO A 146 10.63 7.48 -3.48
CA PRO A 146 9.67 8.41 -2.89
C PRO A 146 8.61 8.91 -3.86
N SER A 147 8.93 8.99 -5.16
CA SER A 147 8.01 9.38 -6.21
C SER A 147 6.81 8.43 -6.39
N LEU A 148 6.95 7.15 -6.04
CA LEU A 148 5.85 6.18 -6.12
C LEU A 148 4.86 6.39 -4.99
N ILE A 149 5.36 6.58 -3.76
CA ILE A 149 4.55 6.65 -2.53
C ILE A 149 4.19 8.06 -2.08
N LYS A 150 4.49 9.08 -2.89
CA LYS A 150 4.25 10.50 -2.56
C LYS A 150 2.78 10.82 -2.23
N ASP A 151 1.84 10.08 -2.81
CA ASP A 151 0.40 10.27 -2.67
C ASP A 151 -0.19 9.33 -1.58
N MET A 152 0.65 8.60 -0.86
CA MET A 152 0.24 7.69 0.21
C MET A 152 0.23 8.42 1.56
N GLU A 153 -0.87 8.31 2.32
CA GLU A 153 -1.04 8.98 3.61
C GLU A 153 -1.39 7.99 4.73
N PHE A 154 -0.64 8.05 5.83
CA PHE A 154 -0.77 7.15 6.99
C PHE A 154 -1.16 7.84 8.30
N THR A 155 -1.35 9.16 8.30
CA THR A 155 -1.47 9.97 9.53
C THR A 155 -2.90 10.41 9.83
N ALA A 156 -3.56 11.07 8.87
CA ALA A 156 -4.87 11.67 9.10
C ALA A 156 -6.03 10.72 8.74
N GLY A 157 -5.95 10.06 7.59
CA GLY A 157 -7.07 9.36 6.97
C GLY A 157 -7.26 7.88 7.33
N VAL A 158 -6.49 7.34 8.28
CA VAL A 158 -6.52 5.91 8.63
C VAL A 158 -6.50 5.68 10.13
N ALA A 159 -6.79 4.44 10.54
CA ALA A 159 -6.77 4.04 11.94
C ALA A 159 -5.34 4.10 12.53
N SER A 160 -5.23 4.65 13.72
CA SER A 160 -3.97 4.83 14.45
C SER A 160 -4.15 4.51 15.93
N ASN A 161 -3.06 4.11 16.60
CA ASN A 161 -3.05 3.90 18.05
C ASN A 161 -3.06 5.24 18.81
N ASN A 162 -2.99 5.18 20.16
CA ASN A 162 -3.02 6.38 21.01
C ASN A 162 -1.78 7.29 20.86
N GLN A 163 -0.71 6.80 20.26
CA GLN A 163 0.50 7.57 19.93
C GLN A 163 0.44 8.18 18.53
N GLY A 164 -0.64 7.92 17.77
CA GLY A 164 -0.79 8.37 16.39
C GLY A 164 -0.04 7.49 15.38
N TRP A 165 0.46 6.32 15.78
CA TRP A 165 1.12 5.36 14.89
C TRP A 165 0.09 4.50 14.17
N VAL A 166 0.35 4.16 12.91
CA VAL A 166 -0.62 3.47 12.07
C VAL A 166 -0.78 2.01 12.51
N THR A 167 -2.02 1.57 12.76
CA THR A 167 -2.27 0.16 13.12
C THR A 167 -2.25 -0.74 11.87
N LEU A 168 -2.27 -2.06 12.04
CA LEU A 168 -2.41 -2.98 10.90
C LEU A 168 -3.65 -2.68 10.04
N GLU A 169 -4.78 -2.39 10.69
CA GLU A 169 -6.02 -1.99 10.01
C GLU A 169 -5.83 -0.70 9.22
N GLY A 170 -5.21 0.31 9.82
CA GLY A 170 -4.91 1.58 9.16
C GLY A 170 -3.92 1.43 8.00
N PHE A 171 -2.92 0.56 8.16
CA PHE A 171 -1.94 0.26 7.12
C PHE A 171 -2.61 -0.39 5.90
N LEU A 172 -3.43 -1.41 6.11
CA LEU A 172 -4.18 -2.05 5.02
C LEU A 172 -5.17 -1.06 4.38
N ALA A 173 -5.86 -0.24 5.18
CA ALA A 173 -6.77 0.77 4.67
C ALA A 173 -6.07 1.82 3.80
N ALA A 174 -4.87 2.27 4.18
CA ALA A 174 -4.04 3.16 3.37
C ALA A 174 -3.68 2.52 2.02
N TRP A 175 -3.28 1.24 2.01
CA TRP A 175 -3.01 0.49 0.78
C TRP A 175 -4.24 0.30 -0.11
N VAL A 176 -5.42 0.10 0.49
CA VAL A 176 -6.69 0.04 -0.23
C VAL A 176 -6.97 1.36 -0.95
N LEU A 177 -6.87 2.49 -0.24
CA LEU A 177 -7.06 3.81 -0.82
C LEU A 177 -6.02 4.11 -1.91
N PHE A 178 -4.75 3.84 -1.63
CA PHE A 178 -3.67 4.06 -2.59
C PHE A 178 -3.83 3.23 -3.86
N THR A 179 -4.28 1.98 -3.74
CA THR A 179 -4.55 1.11 -4.89
C THR A 179 -5.77 1.58 -5.71
N LEU A 180 -6.80 2.10 -5.03
CA LEU A 180 -7.99 2.64 -5.66
C LEU A 180 -7.68 3.88 -6.51
N GLU A 181 -6.79 4.75 -6.02
CA GLU A 181 -6.54 6.07 -6.62
C GLU A 181 -5.30 6.12 -7.51
N HIS A 182 -4.27 5.34 -7.17
CA HIS A 182 -2.97 5.33 -7.84
C HIS A 182 -2.52 3.89 -8.19
N PRO A 183 -3.32 3.12 -8.95
CA PRO A 183 -3.07 1.69 -9.17
C PRO A 183 -1.70 1.38 -9.77
N VAL A 184 -1.20 2.22 -10.69
CA VAL A 184 0.13 2.03 -11.30
C VAL A 184 1.25 2.21 -10.28
N ASN A 185 1.17 3.25 -9.44
CA ASN A 185 2.15 3.48 -8.39
C ASN A 185 2.08 2.40 -7.31
N ALA A 186 0.88 1.89 -7.00
CA ALA A 186 0.68 0.78 -6.10
C ALA A 186 1.41 -0.47 -6.61
N LEU A 187 1.25 -0.82 -7.90
CA LEU A 187 1.97 -1.95 -8.53
C LEU A 187 3.49 -1.76 -8.51
N GLY A 188 3.99 -0.57 -8.87
CA GLY A 188 5.43 -0.27 -8.76
C GLY A 188 5.94 -0.39 -7.33
N SER A 189 5.13 0.04 -6.35
CA SER A 189 5.48 -0.08 -4.93
C SER A 189 5.49 -1.54 -4.47
N PHE A 190 4.52 -2.37 -4.89
CA PHE A 190 4.53 -3.82 -4.64
C PHE A 190 5.79 -4.48 -5.22
N ALA A 191 6.19 -4.09 -6.44
CA ALA A 191 7.41 -4.60 -7.07
C ALA A 191 8.63 -4.22 -6.23
N CYS A 192 8.71 -2.95 -5.80
CA CYS A 192 9.78 -2.43 -4.94
C CYS A 192 9.81 -3.03 -3.52
N LEU A 193 8.67 -3.49 -3.01
CA LEU A 193 8.57 -4.17 -1.72
C LEU A 193 8.84 -5.69 -1.85
N GLY A 194 9.03 -6.19 -3.07
CA GLY A 194 9.40 -7.57 -3.33
C GLY A 194 8.22 -8.54 -3.35
N TYR A 195 7.03 -8.08 -3.73
CA TYR A 195 5.84 -8.93 -3.94
C TYR A 195 6.23 -10.23 -4.68
N PRO A 196 5.81 -11.42 -4.19
CA PRO A 196 6.47 -12.67 -4.54
C PRO A 196 6.09 -13.22 -5.93
N ASP A 197 4.97 -12.77 -6.51
CA ASP A 197 4.56 -13.22 -7.84
C ASP A 197 5.43 -12.58 -8.93
N ASP A 198 5.66 -13.34 -10.01
CA ASP A 198 6.37 -12.84 -11.19
C ASP A 198 5.46 -11.91 -12.01
N ASP A 199 4.15 -12.16 -12.02
CA ASP A 199 3.16 -11.23 -12.57
C ASP A 199 2.72 -10.24 -11.48
N ILE A 200 3.32 -9.06 -11.48
CA ILE A 200 3.00 -8.02 -10.51
C ILE A 200 1.53 -7.59 -10.56
N THR A 201 0.86 -7.71 -11.71
CA THR A 201 -0.54 -7.31 -11.86
C THR A 201 -1.48 -8.18 -11.03
N SER A 202 -1.03 -9.38 -10.62
CA SER A 202 -1.77 -10.25 -9.70
C SER A 202 -1.95 -9.65 -8.30
N ALA A 203 -1.16 -8.63 -7.93
CA ALA A 203 -1.27 -7.96 -6.64
C ALA A 203 -2.58 -7.18 -6.52
N VAL A 204 -3.22 -6.86 -7.65
CA VAL A 204 -4.47 -6.13 -7.71
C VAL A 204 -5.53 -6.89 -8.49
N LYS A 205 -6.77 -6.44 -8.36
CA LYS A 205 -7.91 -6.95 -9.08
C LYS A 205 -8.67 -5.79 -9.71
N VAL A 206 -8.75 -5.78 -11.03
CA VAL A 206 -9.66 -4.89 -11.74
C VAL A 206 -11.09 -5.44 -11.58
N THR A 207 -11.97 -4.62 -11.05
CA THR A 207 -13.38 -4.95 -10.86
C THR A 207 -14.10 -4.87 -12.21
N ARG A 208 -15.25 -5.53 -12.32
CA ARG A 208 -16.08 -5.36 -13.51
C ARG A 208 -16.76 -3.98 -13.49
N SER A 209 -17.17 -3.52 -14.67
CA SER A 209 -17.94 -2.29 -14.85
C SER A 209 -19.07 -2.10 -13.81
N LYS A 210 -19.10 -0.92 -13.19
CA LYS A 210 -20.16 -0.46 -12.29
C LYS A 210 -21.54 -0.49 -12.94
N LYS A 211 -21.62 -0.26 -14.26
CA LYS A 211 -22.88 -0.32 -15.02
C LYS A 211 -23.46 -1.73 -15.04
N ILE A 212 -22.61 -2.75 -15.09
CA ILE A 212 -23.02 -4.15 -14.99
C ILE A 212 -23.54 -4.46 -13.59
N ASP A 213 -22.86 -3.97 -12.55
CA ASP A 213 -23.30 -4.12 -11.15
C ASP A 213 -24.68 -3.49 -10.94
N PHE A 214 -24.88 -2.26 -11.43
CA PHE A 214 -26.14 -1.54 -11.35
C PHE A 214 -27.26 -2.29 -12.07
N LYS A 215 -27.03 -2.74 -13.31
CA LYS A 215 -28.03 -3.51 -14.07
C LYS A 215 -28.40 -4.83 -13.39
N LYS A 216 -27.45 -5.47 -12.71
CA LYS A 216 -27.67 -6.74 -11.99
C LYS A 216 -28.13 -6.57 -10.54
N GLN A 217 -28.14 -5.35 -10.01
CA GLN A 217 -28.40 -5.05 -8.60
C GLN A 217 -27.57 -5.92 -7.65
N ARG A 218 -26.32 -6.21 -8.05
CA ARG A 218 -25.41 -7.08 -7.30
C ARG A 218 -23.97 -6.71 -7.65
N THR A 219 -23.15 -6.53 -6.63
CA THR A 219 -21.71 -6.28 -6.77
C THR A 219 -20.88 -7.30 -6.00
N THR A 220 -19.67 -7.56 -6.48
CA THR A 220 -18.63 -8.32 -5.75
C THR A 220 -17.51 -7.43 -5.25
N ARG A 221 -17.62 -6.11 -5.46
CA ARG A 221 -16.65 -5.12 -4.99
C ARG A 221 -16.55 -5.16 -3.47
N THR A 222 -15.36 -4.84 -2.98
CA THR A 222 -15.08 -4.73 -1.55
C THR A 222 -14.82 -3.31 -1.12
N VAL A 223 -14.51 -2.39 -2.04
CA VAL A 223 -14.15 -1.00 -1.74
C VAL A 223 -15.19 -0.05 -2.32
N PHE A 224 -15.72 0.85 -1.49
CA PHE A 224 -16.75 1.81 -1.89
C PHE A 224 -16.35 3.24 -1.51
N MET A 225 -16.45 4.15 -2.48
CA MET A 225 -16.17 5.57 -2.31
C MET A 225 -17.45 6.34 -2.04
N ALA A 226 -17.47 7.13 -0.96
CA ALA A 226 -18.57 7.99 -0.60
C ALA A 226 -18.12 9.44 -0.45
N TYR A 227 -18.83 10.34 -1.14
CA TYR A 227 -18.58 11.78 -1.09
C TYR A 227 -19.45 12.41 -0.02
N VAL A 228 -18.82 13.09 0.94
CA VAL A 228 -19.48 13.73 2.08
C VAL A 228 -19.55 15.23 1.83
N VAL A 229 -20.78 15.73 1.70
CA VAL A 229 -21.08 17.11 1.26
C VAL A 229 -22.06 17.77 2.21
N GLY A 230 -21.93 19.09 2.40
CA GLY A 230 -22.74 19.83 3.37
C GLY A 230 -22.10 21.13 3.82
N ALA A 231 -22.87 21.99 4.47
CA ALA A 231 -22.43 23.31 4.87
C ALA A 231 -21.23 23.28 5.83
N LYS A 232 -20.51 24.41 5.95
CA LYS A 232 -19.50 24.57 6.99
C LYS A 232 -20.16 24.37 8.36
N GLY A 233 -19.57 23.54 9.22
CA GLY A 233 -20.12 23.25 10.54
C GLY A 233 -21.14 22.10 10.60
N SER A 234 -21.52 21.49 9.47
CA SER A 234 -22.52 20.40 9.46
C SER A 234 -22.06 19.05 10.06
N GLY A 235 -20.83 18.98 10.60
CA GLY A 235 -20.29 17.78 11.22
C GLY A 235 -19.62 16.78 10.27
N LYS A 236 -19.31 17.17 9.03
CA LYS A 236 -18.65 16.30 8.03
C LYS A 236 -17.37 15.64 8.56
N SER A 237 -16.43 16.44 9.07
CA SER A 237 -15.18 15.91 9.61
C SER A 237 -15.38 15.02 10.84
N THR A 238 -16.42 15.28 11.63
CA THR A 238 -16.80 14.40 12.75
C THR A 238 -17.23 13.03 12.24
N LEU A 239 -17.99 12.95 11.15
CA LEU A 239 -18.36 11.69 10.50
C LEU A 239 -17.14 10.89 10.04
N LEU A 240 -16.17 11.55 9.41
CA LEU A 240 -14.90 10.93 8.99
C LEU A 240 -14.13 10.40 10.21
N ASN A 241 -14.01 11.19 11.28
CA ASN A 241 -13.31 10.77 12.50
C ASN A 241 -14.02 9.60 13.21
N MET A 242 -15.35 9.55 13.18
CA MET A 242 -16.12 8.42 13.70
C MET A 242 -15.82 7.12 12.97
N LEU A 243 -15.64 7.15 11.64
CA LEU A 243 -15.23 5.97 10.87
C LEU A 243 -13.85 5.45 11.32
N LEU A 244 -12.95 6.33 11.72
CA LEU A 244 -11.59 5.97 12.17
C LEU A 244 -11.53 5.56 13.65
N GLY A 245 -12.65 5.63 14.39
CA GLY A 245 -12.67 5.36 15.83
C GLY A 245 -11.86 6.37 16.68
N LYS A 246 -11.52 7.54 16.12
CA LYS A 246 -10.74 8.57 16.84
C LYS A 246 -11.60 9.20 17.96
N PRO A 247 -11.02 9.49 19.15
CA PRO A 247 -11.75 10.14 20.22
C PRO A 247 -12.26 11.51 19.79
N GLN A 248 -13.53 11.82 20.06
CA GLN A 248 -14.10 13.14 19.83
C GLN A 248 -13.61 14.12 20.92
N SER A 249 -12.36 14.58 20.84
CA SER A 249 -11.91 15.69 21.69
C SER A 249 -12.12 17.03 20.97
N PRO A 250 -12.62 18.08 21.65
CA PRO A 250 -12.80 19.41 21.05
C PRO A 250 -11.48 20.04 20.57
N SER A 251 -10.35 19.51 21.04
CA SER A 251 -8.99 19.95 20.75
C SER A 251 -8.20 18.98 19.85
N ALA A 252 -8.82 17.88 19.37
CA ALA A 252 -8.18 17.01 18.40
C ALA A 252 -7.88 17.83 17.15
N PRO A 253 -6.65 17.78 16.60
CA PRO A 253 -6.41 18.35 15.29
C PRO A 253 -7.37 17.66 14.32
N LEU A 254 -8.33 18.42 13.78
CA LEU A 254 -9.10 18.01 12.62
C LEU A 254 -8.10 17.56 11.56
N ASN A 255 -8.36 16.41 10.93
CA ASN A 255 -7.55 15.89 9.84
C ASN A 255 -7.10 17.06 8.96
N SER A 256 -5.79 17.24 8.84
CA SER A 256 -5.23 18.35 8.07
C SER A 256 -5.82 18.27 6.68
N THR A 257 -6.60 19.28 6.32
CA THR A 257 -7.11 19.43 4.97
C THR A 257 -5.89 19.41 4.05
N SER A 258 -5.85 18.47 3.10
CA SER A 258 -4.80 18.47 2.09
C SER A 258 -4.80 19.84 1.40
N GLY A 259 -3.69 20.26 0.79
CA GLY A 259 -3.56 21.59 0.17
C GLY A 259 -4.66 21.96 -0.85
N ASN A 260 -5.47 20.98 -1.27
CA ASN A 260 -6.59 21.12 -2.19
C ASN A 260 -7.97 21.34 -1.54
N GLY A 261 -8.09 21.38 -0.21
CA GLY A 261 -9.39 21.56 0.46
C GLY A 261 -10.18 20.26 0.72
N GLU A 262 -9.53 19.10 0.59
CA GLU A 262 -10.17 17.78 0.74
C GLU A 262 -9.61 17.04 1.97
N THR A 263 -10.45 16.18 2.55
CA THR A 263 -10.07 15.28 3.65
C THR A 263 -10.63 13.89 3.35
N VAL A 264 -9.82 12.85 3.56
CA VAL A 264 -10.22 11.46 3.31
C VAL A 264 -10.11 10.65 4.60
N ALA A 265 -11.05 9.74 4.80
CA ALA A 265 -10.97 8.69 5.81
C ALA A 265 -11.32 7.35 5.17
N VAL A 266 -10.53 6.31 5.45
CA VAL A 266 -10.80 4.96 4.96
C VAL A 266 -10.69 3.96 6.11
N ASN A 267 -11.66 3.05 6.21
CA ASN A 267 -11.61 1.97 7.18
C ASN A 267 -12.41 0.74 6.74
N GLY A 268 -12.13 -0.40 7.36
CA GLY A 268 -12.91 -1.62 7.24
C GLY A 268 -14.26 -1.52 7.97
N VAL A 269 -15.31 -2.05 7.35
CA VAL A 269 -16.67 -2.13 7.89
C VAL A 269 -17.26 -3.51 7.59
N SER A 270 -18.06 -4.05 8.50
CA SER A 270 -18.75 -5.34 8.32
C SER A 270 -20.14 -5.14 7.73
N VAL A 271 -20.40 -5.73 6.57
CA VAL A 271 -21.69 -5.69 5.88
C VAL A 271 -22.15 -7.12 5.62
N ASN A 272 -23.24 -7.54 6.28
CA ASN A 272 -23.78 -8.92 6.19
C ASN A 272 -22.73 -10.01 6.48
N GLY A 273 -21.81 -9.76 7.42
CA GLY A 273 -20.75 -10.68 7.81
C GLY A 273 -19.55 -10.72 6.85
N ALA A 274 -19.55 -9.91 5.79
CA ALA A 274 -18.40 -9.72 4.92
C ALA A 274 -17.69 -8.39 5.22
N GLU A 275 -16.37 -8.43 5.28
CA GLU A 275 -15.55 -7.23 5.40
C GLU A 275 -15.54 -6.45 4.08
N LYS A 276 -15.72 -5.13 4.19
CA LYS A 276 -15.70 -4.14 3.10
C LYS A 276 -14.91 -2.93 3.55
N TYR A 277 -14.41 -2.13 2.62
CA TYR A 277 -13.79 -0.85 2.90
C TYR A 277 -14.70 0.28 2.47
N LEU A 278 -14.90 1.25 3.36
CA LEU A 278 -15.58 2.49 3.08
C LEU A 278 -14.55 3.62 3.03
N VAL A 279 -14.52 4.35 1.93
CA VAL A 279 -13.74 5.58 1.78
C VAL A 279 -14.70 6.75 1.86
N LEU A 280 -14.54 7.62 2.85
CA LEU A 280 -15.26 8.88 2.98
C LEU A 280 -14.35 10.02 2.50
N ARG A 281 -14.79 10.77 1.49
CA ARG A 281 -14.10 11.97 1.01
C ARG A 281 -14.95 13.19 1.32
N GLU A 282 -14.47 14.02 2.24
CA GLU A 282 -15.03 15.32 2.57
C GLU A 282 -14.45 16.39 1.64
N PHE A 283 -15.34 17.22 1.10
CA PHE A 283 -15.00 18.42 0.36
C PHE A 283 -15.30 19.66 1.21
N ALA A 284 -14.41 20.66 1.17
CA ALA A 284 -14.64 21.93 1.84
C ALA A 284 -15.84 22.68 1.23
N ALA A 285 -16.63 23.34 2.07
CA ALA A 285 -17.75 24.19 1.67
C ALA A 285 -17.26 25.55 1.12
N ASN A 286 -16.41 25.50 0.09
CA ASN A 286 -15.80 26.64 -0.60
C ASN A 286 -16.07 26.62 -2.12
N GLY A 287 -17.02 25.79 -2.58
CA GLY A 287 -17.37 25.62 -3.98
C GLY A 287 -16.83 24.33 -4.62
N SER A 288 -15.85 23.66 -3.99
CA SER A 288 -15.30 22.39 -4.48
C SER A 288 -16.32 21.25 -4.51
N ASP A 289 -17.23 21.22 -3.55
CA ASP A 289 -18.36 20.29 -3.49
C ASP A 289 -19.39 20.55 -4.60
N VAL A 290 -19.69 21.82 -4.89
CA VAL A 290 -20.59 22.22 -5.99
C VAL A 290 -20.05 21.73 -7.34
N ASP A 291 -18.77 21.97 -7.61
CA ASP A 291 -18.14 21.57 -8.88
C ASP A 291 -18.09 20.05 -9.03
N MET A 292 -17.84 19.31 -7.95
CA MET A 292 -17.81 17.84 -7.95
C MET A 292 -19.20 17.24 -8.17
N ILE A 293 -20.22 17.72 -7.46
CA ILE A 293 -21.60 17.20 -7.60
C ILE A 293 -22.15 17.49 -9.00
N ARG A 294 -21.87 18.68 -9.56
CA ARG A 294 -22.31 19.05 -10.91
C ARG A 294 -21.60 18.26 -12.01
N ASN A 295 -20.43 17.70 -11.74
CA ASN A 295 -19.73 16.84 -12.69
C ASN A 295 -20.31 15.42 -12.66
N GLN A 296 -21.46 15.24 -13.31
CA GLN A 296 -22.19 13.98 -13.32
C GLN A 296 -21.33 12.80 -13.81
N GLN A 297 -20.47 13.00 -14.82
CA GLN A 297 -19.59 11.93 -15.32
C GLN A 297 -18.54 11.52 -14.29
N ALA A 298 -17.94 12.48 -13.57
CA ALA A 298 -17.00 12.17 -12.50
C ALA A 298 -17.70 11.46 -11.34
N LEU A 299 -18.92 11.89 -10.99
CA LEU A 299 -19.72 11.29 -9.94
C LEU A 299 -20.06 9.82 -10.28
N GLU A 300 -20.56 9.55 -11.49
CA GLU A 300 -20.91 8.19 -11.94
C GLU A 300 -19.71 7.25 -11.97
N ASN A 301 -18.51 7.76 -12.30
CA ASN A 301 -17.32 6.93 -12.42
C ASN A 301 -16.62 6.72 -11.06
N LYS A 302 -16.49 7.78 -10.24
CA LYS A 302 -15.63 7.77 -9.05
C LYS A 302 -16.38 7.59 -7.74
N CYS A 303 -17.64 8.00 -7.66
CA CYS A 303 -18.44 7.92 -6.46
C CYS A 303 -19.38 6.71 -6.52
N ASP A 304 -19.61 6.07 -5.38
CA ASP A 304 -20.62 5.02 -5.23
C ASP A 304 -21.83 5.51 -4.44
N VAL A 305 -21.62 6.44 -3.48
CA VAL A 305 -22.67 7.00 -2.62
C VAL A 305 -22.38 8.47 -2.32
N VAL A 306 -23.36 9.35 -2.45
CA VAL A 306 -23.27 10.73 -1.95
C VAL A 306 -23.97 10.83 -0.60
N VAL A 307 -23.26 11.35 0.39
CA VAL A 307 -23.76 11.58 1.75
C VAL A 307 -23.96 13.07 1.94
N PHE A 308 -25.23 13.50 1.85
CA PHE A 308 -25.63 14.85 2.16
C PHE A 308 -25.81 15.00 3.68
N LEU A 309 -25.04 15.88 4.30
CA LEU A 309 -25.01 16.08 5.73
C LEU A 309 -25.40 17.52 6.10
N TYR A 310 -26.38 17.67 6.99
CA TYR A 310 -26.82 18.96 7.51
C TYR A 310 -26.89 18.93 9.05
N ASP A 311 -26.75 20.10 9.66
CA ASP A 311 -26.95 20.29 11.10
C ASP A 311 -28.43 20.57 11.38
N ALA A 312 -29.07 19.72 12.17
CA ALA A 312 -30.48 19.89 12.55
C ALA A 312 -30.73 21.13 13.43
N SER A 313 -29.68 21.71 14.02
CA SER A 313 -29.73 22.95 14.79
C SER A 313 -29.53 24.22 13.96
N ASP A 314 -29.09 24.11 12.70
CA ASP A 314 -28.92 25.22 11.76
C ASP A 314 -29.82 25.05 10.52
N PRO A 315 -30.93 25.80 10.42
CA PRO A 315 -31.82 25.76 9.26
C PRO A 315 -31.13 26.04 7.92
N ASN A 316 -30.07 26.86 7.90
CA ASN A 316 -29.33 27.19 6.67
C ASN A 316 -28.50 26.01 6.16
N SER A 317 -28.14 25.08 7.05
CA SER A 317 -27.35 23.89 6.73
C SER A 317 -28.10 22.95 5.80
N PHE A 318 -29.42 22.81 5.99
CA PHE A 318 -30.28 22.01 5.12
C PHE A 318 -30.52 22.69 3.77
N GLU A 319 -30.75 24.01 3.77
CA GLU A 319 -30.91 24.78 2.53
C GLU A 319 -29.67 24.67 1.63
N TYR A 320 -28.47 24.67 2.23
CA TYR A 320 -27.23 24.43 1.49
C TYR A 320 -27.24 23.11 0.72
N VAL A 321 -27.62 22.02 1.38
CA VAL A 321 -27.71 20.69 0.78
C VAL A 321 -28.73 20.65 -0.37
N VAL A 322 -29.89 21.30 -0.19
CA VAL A 322 -30.92 21.37 -1.23
C VAL A 322 -30.40 22.11 -2.48
N ASN A 323 -29.61 23.17 -2.30
CA ASN A 323 -29.03 23.94 -3.40
C ASN A 323 -27.87 23.24 -4.14
N LEU A 324 -27.41 22.08 -3.63
CA LEU A 324 -26.38 21.27 -4.29
C LEU A 324 -26.97 20.26 -5.30
N GLN A 325 -28.26 19.94 -5.22
CA GLN A 325 -28.96 19.00 -6.11
C GLN A 325 -29.43 19.69 -7.40
#